data_AF-A0AAV7VYN0-F1
#
_entry.id   AF-A0AAV7VYN0-F1
#
_cell.length_a   1.000
_cell.length_b   1.000
_cell.length_c   1.000
_cell.angle_alpha   90.00
_cell.angle_beta   90.00
_cell.angle_gamma   90.00
#
_symmetry.space_group_name_H-M   'P 1'
#
loop_
_entity.id
_entity.type
_entity.pdbx_description
1 polymer ?
#
loop_
_entity_poly.entity_id
_entity_poly.type
_entity_poly.pdbx_seq_one_letter_code
_entity_poly.pdbx_strand_id
1 'polypeptide(L)'
;MEGDRVGHLLARLIKTETLAQPILAAKDQEGCVVLTQQAINDIFATHLRGVYTAPSGVDEHFLPAYVAALPLLRLSLKEREDIGASLTRLELLGAVGALKTAKSPGGNGLLAEFFETFV
;
A
#
# COMPACT_ATOMS: atom_id res chain seq x y z
N MET A 1 35.29 11.20 17.31
CA MET A 1 34.17 11.73 18.13
C MET A 1 33.82 13.15 17.70
N GLU A 2 33.69 13.43 16.39
CA GLU A 2 33.63 14.82 15.87
C GLU A 2 32.47 15.05 14.89
N GLY A 3 31.96 14.00 14.26
CA GLY A 3 30.78 14.06 13.39
C GLY A 3 29.46 14.30 14.13
N ASP A 4 29.38 13.94 15.41
CA ASP A 4 28.13 13.99 16.18
C ASP A 4 27.70 15.44 16.48
N ARG A 5 28.67 16.32 16.80
CA ARG A 5 28.42 17.77 16.98
C ARG A 5 27.98 18.45 15.69
N VAL A 6 28.57 18.08 14.56
CA VAL A 6 28.22 18.65 13.24
C VAL A 6 26.84 18.17 12.82
N GLY A 7 26.50 16.90 13.05
CA GLY A 7 25.17 16.34 12.80
C GLY A 7 24.08 17.03 13.63
N HIS A 8 24.34 17.31 14.92
CA HIS A 8 23.40 18.05 15.76
C HIS A 8 23.22 19.50 15.33
N LEU A 9 24.29 20.18 14.89
CA LEU A 9 24.20 21.54 14.37
C LEU A 9 23.38 21.59 13.08
N LEU A 10 23.63 20.67 12.15
CA LEU A 10 22.89 20.55 10.89
C LEU A 10 21.41 20.24 11.16
N ALA A 11 21.12 19.29 12.04
CA ALA A 11 19.75 18.96 12.42
C ALA A 11 19.01 20.14 13.07
N ARG A 12 19.73 20.98 13.83
CA ARG A 12 19.17 22.19 14.43
C ARG A 12 18.90 23.26 13.37
N LEU A 13 19.81 23.46 12.43
CA LEU A 13 19.65 24.39 11.30
C LEU A 13 18.49 23.97 10.39
N ILE A 14 18.40 22.68 10.05
CA ILE A 14 17.30 22.12 9.27
C ILE A 14 15.97 22.30 10.00
N LYS A 15 15.91 22.05 11.32
CA LYS A 15 14.70 22.29 12.12
C LYS A 15 14.31 23.77 12.16
N THR A 16 15.26 24.69 12.23
CA THR A 16 14.96 26.13 12.19
C THR A 16 14.54 26.60 10.81
N GLU A 17 15.11 26.05 9.74
CA GLU A 17 14.72 26.39 8.36
C GLU A 17 13.35 25.81 7.98
N THR A 18 13.05 24.58 8.39
CA THR A 18 11.74 23.95 8.11
C THR A 18 10.59 24.60 8.88
N LEU A 19 10.85 25.14 10.08
CA LEU A 19 9.85 25.92 10.84
C LEU A 19 9.62 27.32 10.27
N ALA A 20 10.51 27.81 9.40
CA ALA A 20 10.55 29.21 8.94
C ALA A 20 10.41 29.37 7.42
N GLN A 21 9.87 28.39 6.70
CA GLN A 21 9.49 28.56 5.29
C GLN A 21 8.00 28.91 5.18
N PRO A 22 7.61 30.19 5.36
CA PRO A 22 6.28 30.62 4.99
C PRO A 22 6.15 30.49 3.47
N ILE A 23 5.02 29.97 3.02
CA ILE A 23 4.67 29.99 1.60
C ILE A 23 4.48 31.46 1.23
N LEU A 24 5.44 32.02 0.48
CA LEU A 24 5.46 33.43 0.11
C LEU A 24 4.46 33.77 -1.00
N ALA A 25 4.06 32.77 -1.79
CA ALA A 25 3.16 32.94 -2.90
C ALA A 25 2.40 31.65 -3.19
N ALA A 26 1.10 31.76 -3.47
CA ALA A 26 0.30 30.68 -4.04
C ALA A 26 -0.38 31.18 -5.33
N LYS A 27 -0.77 30.25 -6.21
CA LYS A 27 -1.59 30.57 -7.37
C LYS A 27 -3.05 30.25 -7.07
N ASP A 28 -3.92 31.15 -7.45
CA ASP A 28 -5.36 30.93 -7.39
C ASP A 28 -5.85 30.12 -8.61
N GLN A 29 -7.11 29.68 -8.59
CA GLN A 29 -7.78 28.91 -9.64
C GLN A 29 -7.80 29.62 -11.00
N GLU A 30 -7.75 30.96 -11.00
CA GLU A 30 -7.68 31.81 -12.19
C GLU A 30 -6.23 32.03 -12.69
N GLY A 31 -5.23 31.45 -12.01
CA GLY A 31 -3.82 31.57 -12.36
C GLY A 31 -3.11 32.83 -11.79
N CYS A 32 -3.84 33.67 -11.06
CA CYS A 32 -3.31 34.86 -10.39
C CYS A 32 -2.42 34.51 -9.20
N VAL A 33 -1.31 35.25 -9.03
CA VAL A 33 -0.37 35.04 -7.92
C VAL A 33 -0.85 35.82 -6.70
N VAL A 34 -1.03 35.10 -5.60
CA VAL A 34 -1.51 35.62 -4.32
C VAL A 34 -0.37 35.58 -3.31
N LEU A 35 -0.09 36.73 -2.69
CA LEU A 35 1.05 36.93 -1.79
C LEU A 35 0.63 37.11 -0.32
N THR A 36 -0.67 37.24 -0.05
CA THR A 36 -1.19 37.44 1.30
C THR A 36 -1.37 36.10 2.01
N GLN A 37 -0.79 35.98 3.21
CA GLN A 37 -0.79 34.73 3.97
C GLN A 37 -2.20 34.21 4.27
N GLN A 38 -3.17 35.11 4.49
CA GLN A 38 -4.57 34.74 4.70
C GLN A 38 -5.19 34.08 3.47
N ALA A 39 -5.01 34.67 2.29
CA ALA A 39 -5.55 34.13 1.05
C ALA A 39 -4.82 32.84 0.62
N ILE A 40 -3.51 32.73 0.89
CA ILE A 40 -2.77 31.48 0.72
C ILE A 40 -3.39 30.37 1.59
N ASN A 41 -3.64 30.64 2.87
CA ASN A 41 -4.26 29.68 3.78
C ASN A 41 -5.67 29.28 3.31
N ASP A 42 -6.47 30.23 2.81
CA ASP A 42 -7.81 29.95 2.30
C ASP A 42 -7.79 29.08 1.03
N ILE A 43 -6.83 29.31 0.13
CA ILE A 43 -6.60 28.46 -1.05
C ILE A 43 -6.24 27.03 -0.61
N PHE A 44 -5.30 26.89 0.31
CA PHE A 44 -4.91 25.57 0.84
C PHE A 44 -6.08 24.88 1.56
N ALA A 45 -6.82 25.59 2.40
CA ALA A 45 -7.96 25.03 3.12
C ALA A 45 -9.06 24.56 2.16
N THR A 46 -9.31 25.30 1.08
CA THR A 46 -10.30 24.95 0.05
C THR A 46 -9.83 23.74 -0.76
N HIS A 47 -8.56 23.72 -1.17
CA HIS A 47 -7.98 22.59 -1.90
C HIS A 47 -8.00 21.30 -1.08
N LEU A 48 -7.54 21.37 0.18
CA LEU A 48 -7.53 20.21 1.08
C LEU A 48 -8.95 19.74 1.41
N ARG A 49 -9.92 20.66 1.57
CA ARG A 49 -11.32 20.25 1.61
C ARG A 49 -11.69 19.49 0.34
N GLY A 50 -11.42 19.99 -0.86
CA GLY A 50 -11.72 19.24 -2.09
C GLY A 50 -11.10 17.84 -2.16
N VAL A 51 -9.85 17.67 -1.69
CA VAL A 51 -9.14 16.38 -1.69
C VAL A 51 -9.68 15.40 -0.65
N TYR A 52 -9.98 15.90 0.56
CA TYR A 52 -10.37 15.07 1.70
C TYR A 52 -11.87 14.99 1.93
N THR A 53 -12.68 15.79 1.24
CA THR A 53 -14.12 15.61 1.21
C THR A 53 -14.41 14.52 0.19
N ALA A 54 -14.86 13.36 0.66
CA ALA A 54 -15.34 12.32 -0.23
C ALA A 54 -16.36 12.92 -1.20
N PRO A 55 -16.34 12.57 -2.51
CA PRO A 55 -17.35 13.06 -3.44
C PRO A 55 -18.72 12.73 -2.85
N SER A 56 -19.48 13.77 -2.56
CA SER A 56 -20.85 13.67 -2.07
C SER A 56 -21.69 13.04 -3.17
N GLY A 57 -21.84 11.72 -3.13
CA GLY A 57 -22.51 10.95 -4.18
C GLY A 57 -21.67 9.82 -4.75
N VAL A 58 -20.88 9.11 -3.94
CA VAL A 58 -20.61 7.71 -4.28
C VAL A 58 -21.95 7.01 -4.17
N ASP A 59 -22.62 6.86 -5.31
CA ASP A 59 -23.84 6.07 -5.41
C ASP A 59 -23.52 4.70 -4.82
N GLU A 60 -24.22 4.32 -3.75
CA GLU A 60 -24.00 3.04 -3.06
C GLU A 60 -24.14 1.83 -4.03
N HIS A 61 -24.73 2.08 -5.20
CA HIS A 61 -24.95 1.11 -6.27
C HIS A 61 -23.76 1.02 -7.26
N PHE A 62 -22.88 2.03 -7.30
CA PHE A 62 -21.69 2.04 -8.19
C PHE A 62 -20.63 1.04 -7.74
N LEU A 63 -20.42 0.91 -6.43
CA LEU A 63 -19.37 0.06 -5.88
C LEU A 63 -19.66 -1.45 -6.12
N PRO A 64 -20.88 -1.96 -5.86
CA PRO A 64 -21.26 -3.32 -6.22
C PRO A 64 -21.18 -3.57 -7.74
N ALA A 65 -21.60 -2.61 -8.57
CA ALA A 65 -21.55 -2.73 -10.02
C ALA A 65 -20.10 -2.78 -10.55
N TYR A 66 -19.22 -1.95 -10.01
CA TYR A 66 -17.79 -1.95 -10.33
C TYR A 66 -17.12 -3.26 -9.93
N VAL A 67 -17.36 -3.74 -8.70
CA VAL A 67 -16.82 -5.02 -8.21
C VAL A 67 -17.35 -6.20 -9.03
N ALA A 68 -18.61 -6.16 -9.46
CA ALA A 68 -19.20 -7.19 -10.31
C ALA A 68 -18.62 -7.19 -11.73
N ALA A 69 -18.21 -6.03 -12.25
CA ALA A 69 -17.61 -5.87 -13.57
C ALA A 69 -16.11 -6.28 -13.62
N LEU A 70 -15.43 -6.33 -12.48
CA LEU A 70 -14.06 -6.83 -12.42
C LEU A 70 -14.03 -8.34 -12.75
N PRO A 71 -13.05 -8.81 -13.55
CA PRO A 71 -12.86 -10.23 -13.84
C PRO A 71 -12.26 -10.95 -12.62
N LEU A 72 -12.99 -10.94 -11.50
CA LEU A 72 -12.59 -11.62 -10.28
C LEU A 72 -12.85 -13.12 -10.48
N LEU A 73 -11.83 -13.93 -10.21
CA LEU A 73 -11.96 -15.38 -10.13
C LEU A 73 -12.96 -15.69 -9.01
N ARG A 74 -14.16 -16.13 -9.40
CA ARG A 74 -15.20 -16.55 -8.46
C ARG A 74 -15.00 -18.04 -8.20
N LEU A 75 -14.72 -18.37 -6.95
CA LEU A 75 -14.68 -19.75 -6.50
C LEU A 75 -16.05 -20.40 -6.67
N SER A 76 -16.06 -21.57 -7.28
CA SER A 76 -17.21 -22.47 -7.35
C SER A 76 -17.62 -22.94 -5.95
N LEU A 77 -18.85 -23.46 -5.82
CA LEU A 77 -19.34 -23.95 -4.52
C LEU A 77 -18.43 -25.04 -3.93
N LYS A 78 -17.91 -25.93 -4.77
CA LYS A 78 -16.95 -26.97 -4.36
C LYS A 78 -15.64 -26.37 -3.85
N GLU A 79 -15.04 -25.44 -4.61
CA GLU A 79 -13.79 -24.79 -4.17
C GLU A 79 -13.96 -24.01 -2.87
N ARG A 80 -15.16 -23.48 -2.59
CA ARG A 80 -15.45 -22.83 -1.30
C ARG A 80 -15.56 -23.81 -0.14
N GLU A 81 -16.09 -25.00 -0.38
CA GLU A 81 -16.14 -26.09 0.61
C GLU A 81 -14.75 -26.68 0.87
N ASP A 82 -13.91 -26.73 -0.17
CA ASP A 82 -12.53 -27.19 -0.08
C ASP A 82 -11.62 -26.18 0.66
N ILE A 83 -11.96 -24.89 0.64
CA ILE A 83 -11.26 -23.85 1.41
C ILE A 83 -11.54 -24.03 2.90
N GLY A 84 -10.55 -24.57 3.60
CA GLY A 84 -10.63 -24.87 5.03
C GLY A 84 -10.85 -26.36 5.34
N ALA A 85 -11.02 -27.20 4.31
CA ALA A 85 -10.98 -28.64 4.47
C ALA A 85 -9.58 -29.10 4.93
N SER A 86 -9.54 -30.21 5.67
CA SER A 86 -8.27 -30.81 6.09
C SER A 86 -7.57 -31.43 4.88
N LEU A 87 -6.30 -31.09 4.68
CA LEU A 87 -5.47 -31.69 3.62
C LEU A 87 -5.35 -33.20 3.80
N THR A 88 -5.61 -33.95 2.74
CA THR A 88 -5.42 -35.40 2.75
C THR A 88 -3.96 -35.77 2.50
N ARG A 89 -3.56 -36.97 2.97
CA ARG A 89 -2.19 -37.48 2.75
C ARG A 89 -1.86 -37.61 1.26
N LEU A 90 -2.83 -37.99 0.42
CA LEU A 90 -2.63 -38.13 -1.03
C LEU A 90 -2.36 -36.77 -1.72
N GLU A 91 -3.09 -35.72 -1.33
CA GLU A 91 -2.86 -34.37 -1.84
C GLU A 91 -1.49 -33.84 -1.42
N LEU A 92 -1.09 -34.11 -0.17
CA LEU A 92 0.20 -33.70 0.35
C LEU A 92 1.34 -34.42 -0.38
N LEU A 93 1.22 -35.73 -0.60
CA LEU A 93 2.19 -36.50 -1.40
C LEU A 93 2.26 -36.03 -2.86
N GLY A 94 1.12 -35.71 -3.47
CA GLY A 94 1.06 -35.16 -4.83
C GLY A 94 1.74 -33.78 -4.93
N ALA A 95 1.51 -32.91 -3.95
CA ALA A 95 2.14 -31.59 -3.88
C ALA A 95 3.65 -31.69 -3.67
N VAL A 96 4.10 -32.60 -2.79
CA VAL A 96 5.53 -32.88 -2.56
C VAL A 96 6.18 -33.44 -3.83
N GLY A 97 5.52 -34.36 -4.54
CA GLY A 97 6.02 -34.90 -5.81
C GLY A 97 6.13 -33.88 -6.94
N ALA A 98 5.37 -32.78 -6.87
CA ALA A 98 5.45 -31.67 -7.82
C ALA A 98 6.56 -30.65 -7.50
N LEU A 99 7.21 -30.75 -6.33
CA LEU A 99 8.35 -29.90 -5.98
C LEU A 99 9.55 -30.26 -6.86
N LYS A 100 10.26 -29.24 -7.36
CA LYS A 100 11.45 -29.45 -8.19
C LYS A 100 12.59 -29.97 -7.32
N THR A 101 13.05 -31.19 -7.61
CA THR A 101 14.24 -31.79 -6.99
C THR A 101 15.51 -31.06 -7.43
N ALA A 102 16.52 -31.00 -6.55
CA ALA A 102 17.83 -30.42 -6.85
C ALA A 102 17.84 -28.95 -7.33
N LYS A 103 16.82 -28.15 -7.00
CA LYS A 103 16.79 -26.70 -7.23
C LYS A 103 16.69 -25.94 -5.91
N SER A 104 17.14 -24.68 -5.91
CA SER A 104 17.02 -23.81 -4.74
C SER A 104 15.58 -23.78 -4.23
N PRO A 105 15.36 -23.79 -2.90
CA PRO A 105 14.03 -23.77 -2.33
C PRO A 105 13.24 -22.56 -2.84
N GLY A 106 11.93 -22.75 -3.08
CA GLY A 106 11.03 -21.65 -3.42
C GLY A 106 10.86 -20.66 -2.25
N GLY A 107 9.97 -19.68 -2.39
CA GLY A 107 9.72 -18.69 -1.32
C GLY A 107 9.28 -19.26 0.04
N ASN A 108 8.93 -20.55 0.08
CA ASN A 108 8.59 -21.31 1.29
C ASN A 108 9.81 -22.02 1.94
N GLY A 109 10.99 -22.02 1.32
CA GLY A 109 12.23 -22.53 1.93
C GLY A 109 12.38 -24.06 1.99
N LEU A 110 11.41 -24.83 1.51
CA LEU A 110 11.39 -26.30 1.62
C LEU A 110 11.75 -26.99 0.31
N LEU A 111 12.59 -28.03 0.39
CA LEU A 111 12.99 -28.91 -0.71
C LEU A 111 12.19 -30.21 -0.66
N ALA A 112 12.04 -30.89 -1.81
CA ALA A 112 11.44 -32.22 -1.86
C ALA A 112 12.15 -33.22 -0.91
N GLU A 113 13.48 -33.09 -0.79
CA GLU A 113 14.34 -33.88 0.08
C GLU A 113 13.97 -33.76 1.58
N PHE A 114 13.38 -32.64 2.01
CA PHE A 114 12.90 -32.48 3.39
C PHE A 114 11.77 -33.46 3.73
N PHE A 115 10.98 -33.85 2.73
CA PHE A 115 9.82 -34.72 2.88
C PHE A 115 10.13 -36.20 2.65
N GLU A 116 11.32 -36.56 2.14
CA GLU A 116 11.73 -37.95 1.97
C GLU A 116 11.76 -38.73 3.31
N THR A 117 12.01 -38.03 4.43
CA THR A 117 12.00 -38.62 5.77
C THR A 117 10.61 -38.93 6.35
N PHE A 118 9.54 -38.41 5.73
CA PHE A 118 8.16 -38.49 6.25
C PHE A 118 7.24 -39.40 5.41
N VAL A 119 7.78 -40.07 4.39
CA VAL A 119 7.06 -41.05 3.56
C VAL A 119 7.03 -42.41 4.23
#